data_AF-E6U5M3-F1
#
_entry.id   AF-E6U5M3-F1
#
_cell.length_a   1.000
_cell.length_b   1.000
_cell.length_c   1.000
_cell.angle_alpha   90.00
_cell.angle_beta   90.00
_cell.angle_gamma   90.00
#
_symmetry.space_group_name_H-M   'P 1'
#
loop_
_entity.id
_entity.type
_entity.pdbx_description
1 polymer ?
#
loop_
_entity_poly.entity_id
_entity_poly.type
_entity_poly.pdbx_seq_one_letter_code
_entity_poly.pdbx_strand_id
1 'polypeptide(L)'
;MNKRFAFGKLMLIVSLLVVGFVMAFSILYHNILLRPNNSGSSMFQETTSKVILHQFNQDVYLKYFTSNINGPTKTMIYIFLSEKKGEAAIASYEINGNFSMPEIKMVYSKNDLTCYEWASQDNCLITYQYGDSKIKAYPDVFFDQSDDTLLYPVAKQEFMTKDWRRVHSFAEILLKNNDAEAREILQRYASGSFTTEEIDQNEKSNSVTPNQIQTFSYSLLLKYK
;
A
#
# COMPACT_ATOMS: atom_id res chain seq x y z
N MET A 1 57.46 -63.27 -2.50
CA MET A 1 56.65 -62.04 -2.38
C MET A 1 55.93 -62.04 -1.04
N ASN A 2 56.07 -60.99 -0.24
CA ASN A 2 55.73 -61.00 1.19
C ASN A 2 54.21 -60.90 1.42
N LYS A 3 53.56 -62.01 1.79
CA LYS A 3 52.08 -62.13 1.90
C LYS A 3 51.45 -61.07 2.82
N ARG A 4 52.18 -60.59 3.83
CA ARG A 4 51.74 -59.51 4.73
C ARG A 4 51.59 -58.15 4.03
N PHE A 5 52.42 -57.86 3.04
CA PHE A 5 52.37 -56.59 2.30
C PHE A 5 51.20 -56.54 1.32
N ALA A 6 50.84 -57.68 0.73
CA ALA A 6 49.66 -57.81 -0.13
C ALA A 6 48.35 -57.65 0.66
N PHE A 7 48.29 -58.21 1.87
CA PHE A 7 47.12 -58.07 2.75
C PHE A 7 46.87 -56.63 3.21
N GLY A 8 47.95 -55.89 3.54
CA GLY A 8 47.84 -54.47 3.92
C GLY A 8 47.30 -53.58 2.79
N LYS A 9 47.75 -53.80 1.54
CA LYS A 9 47.23 -53.08 0.38
C LYS A 9 45.75 -53.38 0.10
N LEU A 10 45.35 -54.64 0.24
CA LEU A 10 43.95 -55.05 0.08
C LEU A 10 43.04 -54.36 1.12
N MET A 11 43.45 -54.35 2.39
CA MET A 11 42.68 -53.71 3.47
C MET A 11 42.53 -52.19 3.26
N LEU A 12 43.57 -51.52 2.74
CA LEU A 12 43.52 -50.09 2.45
C LEU A 12 42.56 -49.79 1.29
N ILE A 13 42.55 -50.60 0.23
CA ILE A 13 41.61 -50.45 -0.89
C ILE A 13 40.17 -50.65 -0.42
N VAL A 14 39.92 -51.68 0.39
CA VAL A 14 38.58 -51.94 0.95
C VAL A 14 38.12 -50.78 1.84
N SER A 15 39.01 -50.25 2.69
CA SER A 15 38.69 -49.09 3.54
C SER A 15 38.31 -47.84 2.72
N LEU A 16 39.05 -47.56 1.64
CA LEU A 16 38.74 -46.42 0.75
C LEU A 16 37.40 -46.60 0.04
N LEU A 17 37.06 -47.81 -0.39
CA LEU A 17 35.77 -48.09 -1.04
C LEU A 17 34.60 -47.91 -0.07
N VAL A 18 34.74 -48.35 1.18
CA VAL A 18 33.70 -48.16 2.21
C VAL A 18 33.47 -46.68 2.49
N VAL A 19 34.55 -45.90 2.65
CA VAL A 19 34.45 -44.45 2.88
C VAL A 19 33.79 -43.73 1.70
N GLY A 20 34.17 -44.09 0.46
CA GLY A 20 33.54 -43.55 -0.74
C GLY A 20 32.04 -43.88 -0.82
N PHE A 21 31.66 -45.11 -0.46
CA PHE A 21 30.26 -45.53 -0.46
C PHE A 21 29.42 -44.77 0.58
N VAL A 22 29.94 -44.58 1.79
CA VAL A 22 29.26 -43.81 2.84
C VAL A 22 29.04 -42.36 2.40
N MET A 23 30.05 -41.71 1.80
CA MET A 23 29.91 -40.32 1.32
C MET A 23 28.87 -40.21 0.20
N ALA A 24 28.89 -41.12 -0.78
CA ALA A 24 27.89 -41.14 -1.85
C ALA A 24 26.48 -41.35 -1.32
N PHE A 25 26.31 -42.24 -0.34
CA PHE A 25 25.02 -42.49 0.29
C PHE A 25 24.55 -41.29 1.11
N SER A 26 25.42 -40.60 1.84
CA SER A 26 25.08 -39.37 2.56
C SER A 26 24.62 -38.26 1.62
N ILE A 27 25.27 -38.10 0.46
CA ILE A 27 24.87 -37.11 -0.56
C ILE A 27 23.51 -37.46 -1.16
N LEU A 28 23.29 -38.73 -1.51
CA LEU A 28 22.00 -39.19 -2.04
C LEU A 28 20.88 -39.04 -1.00
N TYR A 29 21.15 -39.43 0.25
CA TYR A 29 20.19 -39.30 1.36
C TYR A 29 19.84 -37.83 1.62
N HIS A 30 20.83 -36.93 1.62
CA HIS A 30 20.58 -35.50 1.76
C HIS A 30 19.74 -34.96 0.60
N ASN A 31 20.05 -35.35 -0.64
CA ASN A 31 19.30 -34.87 -1.81
C ASN A 31 17.89 -35.45 -1.95
N ILE A 32 17.64 -36.67 -1.46
CA ILE A 32 16.33 -37.32 -1.57
C ILE A 32 15.45 -36.99 -0.37
N LEU A 33 16.00 -36.96 0.84
CA LEU A 33 15.21 -36.82 2.07
C LEU A 33 15.07 -35.37 2.55
N LEU A 34 16.03 -34.50 2.22
CA LEU A 34 15.97 -33.06 2.55
C LEU A 34 15.62 -32.19 1.34
N ARG A 35 15.35 -32.77 0.17
CA ARG A 35 14.50 -32.09 -0.79
C ARG A 35 13.10 -32.04 -0.17
N PRO A 36 12.52 -30.85 0.08
CA PRO A 36 11.14 -30.78 0.51
C PRO A 36 10.29 -31.50 -0.54
N ASN A 37 9.57 -32.52 -0.09
CA ASN A 37 8.49 -33.14 -0.86
C ASN A 37 7.44 -32.07 -1.12
N ASN A 38 7.61 -31.29 -2.18
CA ASN A 38 6.53 -30.54 -2.82
C ASN A 38 5.69 -31.52 -3.64
N SER A 39 5.22 -32.59 -3.01
CA SER A 39 4.20 -33.49 -3.55
C SER A 39 2.87 -33.10 -2.93
N GLY A 40 2.33 -32.03 -3.49
CA GLY A 40 1.02 -31.46 -3.21
C GLY A 40 0.65 -30.55 -4.37
N SER A 41 0.76 -31.05 -5.61
CA SER A 41 0.22 -30.35 -6.77
C SER A 41 -1.30 -30.47 -6.77
N SER A 42 -1.97 -29.76 -5.86
CA SER A 42 -3.15 -29.03 -6.31
C SER A 42 -2.66 -28.10 -7.41
N MET A 43 -3.38 -28.05 -8.52
CA MET A 43 -3.07 -27.19 -9.65
C MET A 43 -3.16 -25.72 -9.19
N PHE A 44 -2.09 -25.21 -8.59
CA PHE A 44 -1.95 -23.81 -8.18
C PHE A 44 -1.84 -22.99 -9.46
N GLN A 45 -2.95 -22.39 -9.89
CA GLN A 45 -2.92 -21.34 -10.92
C GLN A 45 -2.61 -20.01 -10.25
N GLU A 46 -1.37 -19.86 -9.79
CA GLU A 46 -0.86 -18.58 -9.33
C GLU A 46 -0.52 -17.73 -10.56
N THR A 47 -1.43 -16.83 -10.92
CA THR A 47 -1.13 -15.84 -11.96
C THR A 47 -0.54 -14.62 -11.29
N THR A 48 0.78 -14.45 -11.43
CA THR A 48 1.45 -13.19 -11.09
C THR A 48 1.59 -12.36 -12.35
N SER A 49 1.18 -11.10 -12.29
CA SER A 49 1.30 -10.19 -13.40
C SER A 49 1.45 -8.75 -12.91
N LYS A 50 1.87 -7.89 -13.83
CA LYS A 50 2.27 -6.53 -13.55
C LYS A 50 1.61 -5.57 -14.53
N VAL A 51 1.09 -4.47 -14.00
CA VAL A 51 0.59 -3.33 -14.78
C VAL A 51 1.40 -2.10 -14.40
N ILE A 52 1.73 -1.26 -15.39
CA ILE A 52 2.42 0.02 -15.18
C ILE A 52 1.42 1.12 -15.52
N LEU A 53 1.31 2.10 -14.63
CA LEU A 53 0.46 3.27 -14.78
C LEU A 53 1.28 4.52 -14.60
N HIS A 54 0.91 5.58 -15.31
CA HIS A 54 1.55 6.87 -15.14
C HIS A 54 0.64 7.80 -14.34
N GLN A 55 1.04 8.11 -13.11
CA GLN A 55 0.28 8.94 -12.16
C GLN A 55 1.24 9.77 -11.33
N PHE A 56 0.82 10.92 -10.81
CA PHE A 56 1.68 11.75 -9.96
C PHE A 56 3.03 12.11 -10.61
N ASN A 57 3.04 12.22 -11.95
CA ASN A 57 4.24 12.41 -12.78
C ASN A 57 5.31 11.33 -12.61
N GLN A 58 4.94 10.11 -12.20
CA GLN A 58 5.83 8.97 -12.05
C GLN A 58 5.12 7.65 -12.42
N ASP A 59 5.90 6.58 -12.52
CA ASP A 59 5.35 5.25 -12.79
C ASP A 59 4.91 4.59 -11.49
N VAL A 60 3.68 4.08 -11.50
CA VAL A 60 3.05 3.31 -10.43
C VAL A 60 2.87 1.88 -10.92
N TYR A 61 3.31 0.92 -10.10
CA TYR A 61 3.36 -0.48 -10.46
C TYR A 61 2.33 -1.27 -9.68
N LEU A 62 1.41 -1.94 -10.38
CA LEU A 62 0.47 -2.88 -9.78
C LEU A 62 1.04 -4.26 -9.95
N LYS A 63 1.16 -4.99 -8.85
CA LYS A 63 1.42 -6.43 -8.86
C LYS A 63 0.21 -7.09 -8.25
N TYR A 64 -0.28 -8.13 -8.89
CA TYR A 64 -1.42 -8.88 -8.36
C TYR A 64 -1.15 -10.37 -8.32
N PHE A 65 -1.89 -11.01 -7.43
CA PHE A 65 -1.85 -12.43 -7.17
C PHE A 65 -3.27 -12.95 -7.05
N THR A 66 -3.70 -13.80 -7.97
CA THR A 66 -5.00 -14.47 -7.92
C THR A 66 -4.84 -15.87 -7.35
N SER A 67 -5.65 -16.21 -6.35
CA SER A 67 -5.72 -17.53 -5.73
C SER A 67 -7.13 -18.11 -5.80
N ASN A 68 -7.19 -19.42 -6.00
CA ASN A 68 -8.42 -20.19 -6.01
C ASN A 68 -8.19 -21.51 -5.25
N ILE A 69 -7.91 -21.41 -3.96
CA ILE A 69 -7.63 -22.57 -3.10
C ILE A 69 -8.85 -22.80 -2.20
N ASN A 70 -9.61 -23.85 -2.50
CA ASN A 70 -10.73 -24.35 -1.67
C ASN A 70 -11.72 -23.26 -1.21
N GLY A 71 -12.08 -22.34 -2.10
CA GLY A 71 -12.94 -21.20 -1.77
C GLY A 71 -13.24 -20.31 -2.97
N PRO A 72 -13.91 -19.17 -2.75
CA PRO A 72 -14.10 -18.17 -3.81
C PRO A 72 -12.75 -17.68 -4.31
N THR A 73 -12.64 -17.45 -5.63
CA THR A 73 -11.46 -16.83 -6.21
C THR A 73 -11.23 -15.46 -5.57
N LYS A 74 -9.99 -15.15 -5.22
CA LYS A 74 -9.60 -13.87 -4.64
C LYS A 74 -8.35 -13.35 -5.32
N THR A 75 -8.28 -12.04 -5.49
CA THR A 75 -7.09 -11.39 -6.04
C THR A 75 -6.57 -10.36 -5.06
N MET A 76 -5.31 -10.54 -4.64
CA MET A 76 -4.57 -9.55 -3.86
C MET A 76 -3.86 -8.61 -4.83
N ILE A 77 -4.03 -7.31 -4.64
CA ILE A 77 -3.42 -6.27 -5.47
C ILE A 77 -2.50 -5.43 -4.59
N TYR A 78 -1.29 -5.16 -5.07
CA TYR A 78 -0.28 -4.38 -4.38
C TYR A 78 0.18 -3.24 -5.29
N ILE A 79 0.28 -2.04 -4.71
CA ILE A 79 0.69 -0.82 -5.41
C ILE A 79 2.10 -0.43 -4.96
N PHE A 80 3.03 -0.25 -5.91
CA PHE A 80 4.41 0.14 -5.65
C PHE A 80 4.80 1.40 -6.43
N LEU A 81 5.78 2.14 -5.91
CA LEU A 81 6.38 3.30 -6.59
C LEU A 81 7.71 2.96 -7.28
N SER A 82 8.27 1.79 -7.03
CA SER A 82 9.40 1.29 -7.80
C SER A 82 9.39 -0.23 -7.93
N GLU A 83 10.13 -0.72 -8.92
CA GLU A 83 10.29 -2.14 -9.19
C GLU A 83 11.32 -2.83 -8.30
N LYS A 84 12.08 -2.06 -7.52
CA LYS A 84 13.19 -2.58 -6.72
C LYS A 84 12.69 -3.66 -5.76
N LYS A 85 13.40 -4.80 -5.78
CA LYS A 85 13.09 -5.92 -4.89
C LYS A 85 13.28 -5.50 -3.44
N GLY A 86 12.29 -5.78 -2.60
CA GLY A 86 12.30 -5.46 -1.16
C GLY A 86 11.68 -4.10 -0.79
N GLU A 87 11.18 -3.34 -1.77
CA GLU A 87 10.38 -2.15 -1.48
C GLU A 87 8.99 -2.54 -0.96
N ALA A 88 8.52 -1.81 0.06
CA ALA A 88 7.18 -2.01 0.60
C ALA A 88 6.12 -1.43 -0.36
N ALA A 89 4.99 -2.13 -0.49
CA ALA A 89 3.84 -1.58 -1.19
C ALA A 89 3.33 -0.34 -0.44
N ILE A 90 2.89 0.69 -1.18
CA ILE A 90 2.24 1.86 -0.58
C ILE A 90 0.80 1.58 -0.18
N ALA A 91 0.19 0.57 -0.82
CA ALA A 91 -1.15 0.08 -0.53
C ALA A 91 -1.28 -1.37 -0.99
N SER A 92 -2.20 -2.08 -0.37
CA SER A 92 -2.69 -3.36 -0.88
C SER A 92 -4.16 -3.50 -0.58
N TYR A 93 -4.89 -4.14 -1.48
CA TYR A 93 -6.31 -4.44 -1.28
C TYR A 93 -6.66 -5.80 -1.90
N GLU A 94 -7.76 -6.38 -1.43
CA GLU A 94 -8.29 -7.65 -1.93
C GLU A 94 -9.58 -7.40 -2.72
N ILE A 95 -9.75 -8.11 -3.82
CA ILE A 95 -11.02 -8.20 -4.56
C ILE A 95 -11.47 -9.65 -4.68
N ASN A 96 -12.78 -9.86 -4.74
CA ASN A 96 -13.37 -11.14 -5.06
C ASN A 96 -13.33 -11.38 -6.58
N GLY A 97 -12.87 -12.55 -6.97
CA GLY A 97 -12.75 -12.95 -8.38
C GLY A 97 -11.34 -12.79 -8.95
N ASN A 98 -11.26 -12.96 -10.27
CA ASN A 98 -10.03 -12.76 -11.04
C ASN A 98 -9.65 -11.28 -11.10
N PHE A 99 -8.37 -11.00 -11.32
CA PHE A 99 -7.92 -9.63 -11.56
C PHE A 99 -8.71 -9.00 -12.71
N SER A 100 -9.36 -7.89 -12.39
CA SER A 100 -9.85 -6.92 -13.36
C SER A 100 -9.16 -5.60 -13.08
N MET A 101 -8.81 -4.88 -14.15
CA MET A 101 -8.20 -3.57 -13.98
C MET A 101 -9.19 -2.66 -13.27
N PRO A 102 -8.84 -2.04 -12.13
CA PRO A 102 -9.72 -1.09 -11.47
C PRO A 102 -9.97 0.11 -12.39
N GLU A 103 -11.14 0.73 -12.26
CA GLU A 103 -11.36 2.06 -12.79
C GLU A 103 -10.53 3.04 -11.97
N ILE A 104 -9.67 3.81 -12.64
CA ILE A 104 -8.79 4.75 -11.97
C ILE A 104 -9.07 6.15 -12.45
N LYS A 105 -9.48 7.00 -11.52
CA LYS A 105 -9.91 8.37 -11.80
C LYS A 105 -9.19 9.36 -10.92
N MET A 106 -8.67 10.42 -11.52
CA MET A 106 -8.25 11.58 -10.74
C MET A 106 -9.50 12.27 -10.20
N VAL A 107 -9.73 12.15 -8.90
CA VAL A 107 -10.92 12.70 -8.22
C VAL A 107 -10.65 14.08 -7.63
N TYR A 108 -9.38 14.44 -7.43
CA TYR A 108 -8.99 15.75 -6.94
C TYR A 108 -7.62 16.17 -7.47
N SER A 109 -7.49 17.44 -7.88
CA SER A 109 -6.22 18.06 -8.19
C SER A 109 -6.31 19.57 -7.95
N LYS A 110 -5.91 20.01 -6.75
CA LYS A 110 -5.93 21.43 -6.35
C LYS A 110 -5.02 21.65 -5.15
N ASN A 111 -4.44 22.84 -5.02
CA ASN A 111 -3.62 23.25 -3.86
C ASN A 111 -2.48 22.26 -3.56
N ASP A 112 -1.78 21.81 -4.61
CA ASP A 112 -0.72 20.80 -4.58
C ASP A 112 -1.16 19.39 -4.13
N LEU A 113 -2.44 19.19 -3.80
CA LEU A 113 -3.00 17.89 -3.51
C LEU A 113 -3.55 17.26 -4.80
N THR A 114 -3.02 16.08 -5.13
CA THR A 114 -3.58 15.21 -6.17
C THR A 114 -4.09 13.93 -5.53
N CYS A 115 -5.30 13.50 -5.88
CA CYS A 115 -5.91 12.26 -5.41
C CYS A 115 -6.43 11.44 -6.59
N TYR A 116 -6.14 10.14 -6.56
CA TYR A 116 -6.70 9.15 -7.47
C TYR A 116 -7.57 8.19 -6.69
N GLU A 117 -8.75 7.92 -7.22
CA GLU A 117 -9.65 6.86 -6.79
C GLU A 117 -9.43 5.63 -7.65
N TRP A 118 -9.36 4.48 -6.98
CA TRP A 118 -9.19 3.16 -7.56
C TRP A 118 -10.42 2.36 -7.19
N ALA A 119 -11.37 2.23 -8.12
CA ALA A 119 -12.61 1.51 -7.89
C ALA A 119 -12.55 0.13 -8.58
N SER A 120 -12.83 -0.92 -7.82
CA SER A 120 -13.15 -2.26 -8.32
C SER A 120 -14.62 -2.59 -8.00
N GLN A 121 -15.07 -3.80 -8.35
CA GLN A 121 -16.46 -4.21 -8.13
C GLN A 121 -16.90 -4.18 -6.66
N ASP A 122 -15.96 -4.39 -5.73
CA ASP A 122 -16.20 -4.60 -4.31
C ASP A 122 -15.22 -3.85 -3.40
N ASN A 123 -14.32 -3.05 -3.97
CA ASN A 123 -13.32 -2.33 -3.24
C ASN A 123 -13.10 -0.93 -3.84
N CYS A 124 -12.73 0.01 -3.01
CA CYS A 124 -12.32 1.33 -3.44
C CYS A 124 -11.14 1.80 -2.59
N LEU A 125 -10.16 2.45 -3.22
CA LEU A 125 -8.98 2.98 -2.56
C LEU A 125 -8.69 4.40 -3.05
N ILE A 126 -8.24 5.26 -2.16
CA ILE A 126 -7.71 6.58 -2.53
C ILE A 126 -6.19 6.60 -2.35
N THR A 127 -5.46 6.89 -3.43
CA THR A 127 -4.06 7.29 -3.35
C THR A 127 -3.95 8.80 -3.48
N TYR A 128 -3.03 9.40 -2.75
CA TYR A 128 -2.86 10.85 -2.75
C TYR A 128 -1.40 11.28 -2.60
N GLN A 129 -1.10 12.45 -3.12
CA GLN A 129 0.19 13.12 -3.02
C GLN A 129 -0.02 14.61 -2.75
N TYR A 130 0.75 15.18 -1.84
CA TYR A 130 0.76 16.62 -1.56
C TYR A 130 2.11 17.23 -1.93
N GLY A 131 2.14 18.06 -2.97
CA GLY A 131 3.38 18.62 -3.52
C GLY A 131 4.38 17.51 -3.84
N ASP A 132 5.62 17.67 -3.38
CA ASP A 132 6.70 16.68 -3.55
C ASP A 132 6.71 15.59 -2.46
N SER A 133 5.62 15.43 -1.70
CA SER A 133 5.55 14.37 -0.68
C SER A 133 5.59 12.98 -1.30
N LYS A 134 5.92 11.98 -0.49
CA LYS A 134 5.68 10.58 -0.86
C LYS A 134 4.20 10.37 -1.14
N ILE A 135 3.88 9.58 -2.16
CA ILE A 135 2.52 9.11 -2.40
C ILE A 135 2.12 8.21 -1.22
N LYS A 136 0.91 8.42 -0.74
CA LYS A 136 0.30 7.61 0.32
C LYS A 136 -1.00 7.03 -0.21
N ALA A 137 -1.42 5.94 0.41
CA ALA A 137 -2.75 5.40 0.25
C ALA A 137 -3.50 5.58 1.55
N TYR A 138 -4.78 5.89 1.45
CA TYR A 138 -5.65 5.88 2.61
C TYR A 138 -5.94 4.44 3.02
N PRO A 139 -5.94 4.09 4.32
CA PRO A 139 -6.26 2.72 4.74
C PRO A 139 -7.71 2.35 4.39
N ASP A 140 -7.96 1.06 4.19
CA ASP A 140 -9.31 0.50 3.99
C ASP A 140 -10.22 0.98 5.13
N VAL A 141 -11.20 1.82 4.80
CA VAL A 141 -12.27 2.18 5.74
C VAL A 141 -13.37 1.15 5.55
N PHE A 142 -13.68 0.42 6.62
CA PHE A 142 -14.88 -0.42 6.68
C PHE A 142 -16.10 0.51 6.70
N PHE A 143 -16.77 0.68 5.57
CA PHE A 143 -18.02 1.44 5.50
C PHE A 143 -19.21 0.57 5.89
N ASP A 144 -20.05 1.14 6.76
CA ASP A 144 -21.49 0.92 6.69
C ASP A 144 -21.98 1.60 5.40
N GLN A 145 -22.61 0.82 4.54
CA GLN A 145 -22.90 1.15 3.14
C GLN A 145 -23.79 2.40 3.02
N SER A 146 -23.28 3.51 2.47
CA SER A 146 -24.15 4.53 1.81
C SER A 146 -23.47 5.70 1.10
N ASP A 147 -22.17 5.97 1.25
CA ASP A 147 -21.53 7.11 0.56
C ASP A 147 -20.49 6.67 -0.49
N ASP A 148 -20.92 6.67 -1.75
CA ASP A 148 -20.21 6.14 -2.93
C ASP A 148 -18.99 6.98 -3.37
N THR A 149 -18.42 7.85 -2.53
CA THR A 149 -17.16 8.55 -2.83
C THR A 149 -16.24 8.60 -1.61
N LEU A 150 -15.18 7.78 -1.66
CA LEU A 150 -14.18 7.70 -0.58
C LEU A 150 -13.43 9.01 -0.32
N LEU A 151 -13.49 9.97 -1.25
CA LEU A 151 -12.83 11.26 -1.09
C LEU A 151 -13.40 12.05 0.09
N TYR A 152 -14.70 11.97 0.39
CA TYR A 152 -15.30 12.67 1.52
C TYR A 152 -14.74 12.23 2.88
N PRO A 153 -14.72 10.93 3.24
CA PRO A 153 -14.15 10.47 4.51
C PRO A 153 -12.64 10.77 4.61
N VAL A 154 -11.89 10.67 3.51
CA VAL A 154 -10.47 11.09 3.45
C VAL A 154 -10.32 12.58 3.74
N ALA A 155 -11.10 13.40 3.03
CA ALA A 155 -11.10 14.85 3.20
C ALA A 155 -11.43 15.23 4.65
N LYS A 156 -12.40 14.56 5.25
CA LYS A 156 -12.81 14.79 6.63
C LYS A 156 -11.67 14.47 7.59
N GLN A 157 -11.08 13.28 7.51
CA GLN A 157 -9.99 12.89 8.41
C GLN A 157 -8.79 13.84 8.30
N GLU A 158 -8.38 14.19 7.09
CA GLU A 158 -7.25 15.09 6.88
C GLU A 158 -7.56 16.51 7.37
N PHE A 159 -8.78 17.01 7.13
CA PHE A 159 -9.24 18.32 7.62
C PHE A 159 -9.24 18.40 9.16
N MET A 160 -9.66 17.33 9.84
CA MET A 160 -9.78 17.29 11.30
C MET A 160 -8.44 17.33 12.04
N THR A 161 -7.33 17.14 11.33
CA THR A 161 -5.98 17.35 11.90
C THR A 161 -5.65 18.83 12.12
N LYS A 162 -6.49 19.75 11.63
CA LYS A 162 -6.37 21.22 11.79
C LYS A 162 -5.05 21.80 11.27
N ASP A 163 -4.31 21.01 10.50
CA ASP A 163 -3.19 21.50 9.71
C ASP A 163 -3.72 22.37 8.58
N TRP A 164 -3.20 23.59 8.49
CA TRP A 164 -3.67 24.59 7.55
C TRP A 164 -3.62 24.12 6.10
N ARG A 165 -2.58 23.37 5.70
CA ARG A 165 -2.48 22.87 4.32
C ARG A 165 -3.62 21.93 4.00
N ARG A 166 -4.01 21.08 4.97
CA ARG A 166 -5.12 20.12 4.83
C ARG A 166 -6.47 20.81 4.91
N VAL A 167 -6.64 21.74 5.85
CA VAL A 167 -7.83 22.59 5.97
C VAL A 167 -8.07 23.31 4.64
N HIS A 168 -7.07 24.03 4.12
CA HIS A 168 -7.16 24.75 2.85
C HIS A 168 -7.45 23.83 1.66
N SER A 169 -6.92 22.60 1.68
CA SER A 169 -7.11 21.63 0.59
C SER A 169 -8.50 20.98 0.60
N PHE A 170 -9.08 20.71 1.77
CA PHE A 170 -10.30 19.90 1.88
C PHE A 170 -11.57 20.67 2.27
N ALA A 171 -11.44 21.89 2.81
CA ALA A 171 -12.57 22.70 3.28
C ALA A 171 -13.70 22.81 2.24
N GLU A 172 -13.34 23.06 0.98
CA GLU A 172 -14.32 23.26 -0.09
C GLU A 172 -15.13 22.00 -0.41
N ILE A 173 -14.49 20.83 -0.38
CA ILE A 173 -15.19 19.54 -0.57
C ILE A 173 -16.15 19.28 0.58
N LEU A 174 -15.72 19.53 1.82
CA LEU A 174 -16.54 19.26 2.99
C LEU A 174 -17.76 20.19 3.04
N LEU A 175 -17.59 21.46 2.69
CA LEU A 175 -18.72 22.40 2.59
C LEU A 175 -19.70 22.03 1.47
N LYS A 176 -19.22 21.56 0.31
CA LYS A 176 -20.09 21.08 -0.79
C LYS A 176 -20.96 19.89 -0.39
N ASN A 177 -20.46 19.05 0.53
CA ASN A 177 -21.18 17.89 1.06
C ASN A 177 -21.96 18.23 2.34
N ASN A 178 -22.12 19.52 2.68
CA ASN A 178 -22.84 19.98 3.86
C ASN A 178 -22.31 19.39 5.20
N ASP A 179 -21.00 19.13 5.30
CA ASP A 179 -20.40 18.68 6.57
C ASP A 179 -20.53 19.80 7.63
N ALA A 180 -21.33 19.53 8.66
CA ALA A 180 -21.64 20.49 9.71
C ALA A 180 -20.41 20.83 10.57
N GLU A 181 -19.56 19.83 10.86
CA GLU A 181 -18.39 19.97 11.71
C GLU A 181 -17.30 20.81 11.03
N ALA A 182 -17.06 20.56 9.74
CA ALA A 182 -16.17 21.39 8.93
C ALA A 182 -16.68 22.83 8.85
N ARG A 183 -18.01 23.02 8.70
CA ARG A 183 -18.62 24.35 8.70
C ARG A 183 -18.43 25.07 10.04
N GLU A 184 -18.63 24.39 11.16
CA GLU A 184 -18.41 24.96 12.50
C GLU A 184 -16.96 25.39 12.72
N ILE A 185 -15.99 24.54 12.31
CA ILE A 185 -14.56 24.87 12.41
C ILE A 185 -14.24 26.11 11.56
N LEU A 186 -14.73 26.18 10.32
CA LEU A 186 -14.50 27.33 9.45
C LEU A 186 -15.18 28.60 9.99
N GLN A 187 -16.34 28.49 10.62
CA GLN A 187 -17.01 29.64 11.26
C GLN A 187 -16.17 30.18 12.41
N ARG A 188 -15.60 29.28 13.22
CA ARG A 188 -14.70 29.63 14.31
C ARG A 188 -13.41 30.27 13.80
N TYR A 189 -12.83 29.76 12.73
CA TYR A 189 -11.66 30.39 12.09
C TYR A 189 -12.00 31.76 11.48
N ALA A 190 -13.16 31.91 10.86
CA ALA A 190 -13.63 33.18 10.30
C ALA A 190 -13.87 34.25 11.38
N SER A 191 -14.20 33.86 12.61
CA SER A 191 -14.29 34.78 13.76
C SER A 191 -12.95 35.07 14.43
N GLY A 192 -11.86 34.49 13.95
CA GLY A 192 -10.52 34.65 14.52
C GLY A 192 -10.29 33.85 15.80
N SER A 193 -11.14 32.85 16.09
CA SER A 193 -11.02 32.01 17.27
C SER A 193 -10.16 30.78 16.98
N PHE A 194 -8.92 30.80 17.45
CA PHE A 194 -7.95 29.71 17.30
C PHE A 194 -7.52 29.19 18.66
N THR A 195 -7.21 27.90 18.76
CA THR A 195 -6.49 27.39 19.94
C THR A 195 -5.00 27.68 19.79
N THR A 196 -4.28 27.71 20.91
CA THR A 196 -2.83 27.94 20.90
C THR A 196 -2.10 26.88 20.08
N GLU A 197 -2.55 25.63 20.16
CA GLU A 197 -1.98 24.49 19.41
C GLU A 197 -2.14 24.68 17.90
N GLU A 198 -3.29 25.19 17.46
CA GLU A 198 -3.56 25.46 16.03
C GLU A 198 -2.67 26.59 15.50
N ILE A 199 -2.45 27.64 16.29
CA ILE A 199 -1.54 28.73 15.92
C ILE A 199 -0.10 28.19 15.87
N ASP A 200 0.33 27.50 16.91
CA ASP A 200 1.68 26.95 17.03
C ASP A 200 2.01 25.99 15.88
N GLN A 201 1.09 25.10 15.53
CA GLN A 201 1.26 24.16 14.41
C GLN A 201 1.39 24.92 13.08
N ASN A 202 0.51 25.89 12.83
CA ASN A 202 0.41 26.52 11.51
C ASN A 202 1.43 27.64 11.27
N GLU A 203 1.80 28.39 12.29
CA GLU A 203 2.88 29.37 12.17
C GLU A 203 4.24 28.68 12.00
N LYS A 204 4.50 27.61 12.79
CA LYS A 204 5.80 26.90 12.76
C LYS A 204 5.97 26.01 11.53
N SER A 205 4.92 25.30 11.10
CA SER A 205 5.03 24.32 10.00
C SER A 205 4.69 24.89 8.63
N ASN A 206 3.85 25.93 8.58
CA ASN A 206 3.25 26.39 7.34
C ASN A 206 3.54 27.87 7.03
N SER A 207 4.16 28.62 7.96
CA SER A 207 4.41 30.07 7.83
C SER A 207 3.14 30.86 7.50
N VAL A 208 2.01 30.41 8.04
CA VAL A 208 0.69 30.99 7.77
C VAL A 208 0.19 31.70 9.01
N THR A 209 -0.27 32.93 8.81
CA THR A 209 -0.78 33.79 9.86
C THR A 209 -2.26 33.51 10.16
N PRO A 210 -2.73 33.71 11.41
CA PRO A 210 -4.15 33.61 11.74
C PRO A 210 -5.07 34.43 10.82
N ASN A 211 -4.60 35.61 10.40
CA ASN A 211 -5.35 36.48 9.50
C ASN A 211 -5.59 35.86 8.10
N GLN A 212 -4.62 35.11 7.57
CA GLN A 212 -4.80 34.39 6.31
C GLN A 212 -5.84 33.28 6.44
N ILE A 213 -5.78 32.52 7.54
CA ILE A 213 -6.74 31.44 7.83
C ILE A 213 -8.16 32.01 7.98
N GLN A 214 -8.27 33.13 8.69
CA GLN A 214 -9.53 33.85 8.89
C GLN A 214 -10.12 34.34 7.56
N THR A 215 -9.31 35.01 6.74
CA THR A 215 -9.73 35.57 5.45
C THR A 215 -10.23 34.48 4.51
N PHE A 216 -9.50 33.37 4.42
CA PHE A 216 -9.91 32.21 3.62
C PHE A 216 -11.22 31.60 4.13
N SER A 217 -11.31 31.32 5.43
CA SER A 217 -12.50 30.67 6.02
C SER A 217 -13.74 31.53 5.82
N TYR A 218 -13.62 32.85 6.01
CA TYR A 218 -14.70 33.80 5.73
C TYR A 218 -15.11 33.79 4.24
N SER A 219 -14.14 33.88 3.34
CA SER A 219 -14.39 33.91 1.90
C SER A 219 -15.06 32.63 1.41
N LEU A 220 -14.64 31.48 1.95
CA LEU A 220 -15.18 30.18 1.58
C LEU A 220 -16.60 30.00 2.12
N LEU A 221 -16.87 30.38 3.37
CA LEU A 221 -18.23 30.35 3.92
C LEU A 221 -19.18 31.28 3.17
N LEU A 222 -18.70 32.45 2.70
CA LEU A 222 -19.49 33.37 1.88
C LEU A 222 -19.92 32.71 0.55
N LYS A 223 -19.03 31.91 -0.05
CA LYS A 223 -19.28 31.20 -1.31
C LYS A 223 -20.31 30.08 -1.17
N TYR A 224 -20.40 29.43 -0.01
CA TYR A 224 -21.25 28.25 0.25
C TYR A 224 -22.34 28.52 1.32
N LYS A 225 -22.87 29.75 1.32
CA LYS A 225 -24.01 30.14 2.18
C LYS A 225 -25.28 29.38 1.83
#